data_AF-A0A2V9UIS1-F1
#
_entry.id   AF-A0A2V9UIS1-F1
#
_cell.length_a   1.000
_cell.length_b   1.000
_cell.length_c   1.000
_cell.angle_alpha   90.00
_cell.angle_beta   90.00
_cell.angle_gamma   90.00
#
_symmetry.space_group_name_H-M   'P 1'
#
loop_
_entity.id
_entity.type
_entity.pdbx_description
1 polymer ?
#
loop_
_entity_poly.entity_id
_entity_poly.type
_entity_poly.pdbx_seq_one_letter_code
_entity_poly.pdbx_strand_id
1 'polypeptide(L)'
;MQFALLPADTAERAVATDEEKKIVIQIPLSTSAIANDSIVVLSAVMVSLEAPSGSRWNSGWESPGTSLFPDQKSTQVGFTVKKSFFDQVKSYPVRARISLALTVYRDQNRREFVTPFGEFLMPDVGFCSAETSYLRGIHCRAPLRTPSSLLITADLSATTCPAREGESRAGTREIARNWHRGSDSGPAEFGISPVEKLDLYVWAQHAQQTNSGICPGTPLIFSNPEFVRHSRTELEFNDLRLADYRLPQVKFGTTGYGFAVR
;
A
#
# COMPACT_ATOMS: atom_id res chain seq x y z
N MET A 1 5.98 15.01 10.27
CA MET A 1 4.81 14.47 9.53
C MET A 1 3.54 14.95 10.19
N GLN A 2 2.61 15.45 9.39
CA GLN A 2 1.29 15.90 9.83
C GLN A 2 0.22 15.22 8.97
N PHE A 3 -0.96 15.01 9.57
CA PHE A 3 -2.14 14.51 8.87
C PHE A 3 -3.28 15.50 9.03
N ALA A 4 -4.07 15.68 7.99
CA ALA A 4 -5.30 16.46 8.05
C ALA A 4 -6.40 15.79 7.23
N LEU A 5 -7.65 15.88 7.70
CA LEU A 5 -8.81 15.34 7.00
C LEU A 5 -8.97 16.01 5.64
N LEU A 6 -9.10 15.21 4.59
CA LEU A 6 -9.52 15.68 3.28
C LEU A 6 -11.04 15.62 3.18
N PRO A 7 -11.65 16.46 2.33
CA PRO A 7 -13.06 16.34 2.00
C PRO A 7 -13.39 14.93 1.52
N ALA A 8 -14.61 14.47 1.81
CA ALA A 8 -15.15 13.27 1.21
C ALA A 8 -15.11 13.37 -0.32
N ASP A 9 -14.71 12.28 -0.99
CA ASP A 9 -14.78 12.19 -2.43
C ASP A 9 -16.25 12.02 -2.82
N THR A 10 -16.84 13.04 -3.44
CA THR A 10 -18.26 13.07 -3.81
C THR A 10 -18.57 12.29 -5.08
N ALA A 11 -17.61 11.53 -5.61
CA ALA A 11 -17.78 10.66 -6.77
C ALA A 11 -18.84 9.58 -6.50
N GLU A 12 -20.02 9.82 -7.09
CA GLU A 12 -21.23 8.99 -7.14
C GLU A 12 -21.67 8.34 -5.83
N ARG A 13 -22.74 8.92 -5.24
CA ARG A 13 -23.60 8.25 -4.27
C ARG A 13 -24.19 6.97 -4.88
N ALA A 14 -23.43 5.89 -4.92
CA ALA A 14 -23.97 4.61 -5.36
C ALA A 14 -25.09 4.22 -4.40
N VAL A 15 -26.19 3.75 -4.97
CA VAL A 15 -27.36 3.30 -4.21
C VAL A 15 -26.97 2.04 -3.45
N ALA A 16 -26.66 2.24 -2.19
CA ALA A 16 -26.48 1.20 -1.21
C ALA A 16 -27.70 0.27 -1.16
N THR A 17 -27.50 -1.01 -1.44
CA THR A 17 -28.56 -2.02 -1.24
C THR A 17 -28.73 -2.32 0.25
N ASP A 18 -29.98 -2.46 0.69
CA ASP A 18 -30.38 -2.53 2.11
C ASP A 18 -30.01 -3.86 2.82
N GLU A 19 -29.31 -4.77 2.14
CA GLU A 19 -28.98 -6.12 2.65
C GLU A 19 -27.64 -6.21 3.43
N GLU A 20 -26.86 -5.14 3.48
CA GLU A 20 -25.50 -5.18 4.04
C GLU A 20 -25.47 -5.24 5.57
N LYS A 21 -24.85 -6.26 6.17
CA LYS A 21 -24.66 -6.33 7.65
C LYS A 21 -23.54 -5.40 8.16
N LYS A 22 -22.62 -5.01 7.28
CA LYS A 22 -21.41 -4.22 7.59
C LYS A 22 -21.22 -3.13 6.54
N ILE A 23 -20.82 -1.95 6.99
CA ILE A 23 -20.60 -0.77 6.14
C ILE A 23 -19.11 -0.40 6.22
N VAL A 24 -18.48 -0.24 5.07
CA VAL A 24 -17.08 0.21 4.97
C VAL A 24 -17.05 1.73 4.87
N ILE A 25 -16.26 2.35 5.74
CA ILE A 25 -16.00 3.79 5.76
C ILE A 25 -14.54 4.00 5.38
N GLN A 26 -14.27 4.99 4.51
CA GLN A 26 -12.92 5.42 4.15
C GLN A 26 -12.74 6.91 4.44
N ILE A 27 -11.80 7.20 5.34
CA ILE A 27 -11.44 8.57 5.69
C ILE A 27 -10.17 8.94 4.92
N PRO A 28 -10.24 9.84 3.93
CA PRO A 28 -9.05 10.35 3.25
C PRO A 28 -8.30 11.33 4.17
N LEU A 29 -7.01 11.09 4.34
CA LEU A 29 -6.12 11.95 5.11
C LEU A 29 -5.06 12.49 4.16
N SER A 30 -4.87 13.80 4.17
CA SER A 30 -3.68 14.42 3.60
C SER A 30 -2.47 14.10 4.47
N THR A 31 -1.32 13.97 3.83
CA THR A 31 -0.03 13.69 4.47
C THR A 31 0.96 14.76 4.05
N SER A 32 1.65 15.36 5.03
CA SER A 32 2.68 16.35 4.76
C SER A 32 3.92 16.13 5.64
N ALA A 33 5.03 16.75 5.24
CA ALA A 33 6.31 16.71 5.95
C ALA A 33 6.85 15.28 6.18
N ILE A 34 6.78 14.43 5.15
CA ILE A 34 7.60 13.23 5.03
C ILE A 34 8.93 13.69 4.40
N ALA A 35 10.06 13.43 5.04
CA ALA A 35 11.37 13.79 4.49
C ALA A 35 11.69 12.93 3.26
N ASN A 36 12.47 13.46 2.31
CA ASN A 36 12.76 12.79 1.03
C ASN A 36 13.47 11.44 1.16
N ASP A 37 14.15 11.21 2.29
CA ASP A 37 14.85 9.99 2.65
C ASP A 37 14.04 9.13 3.64
N SER A 38 12.76 9.42 3.85
CA SER A 38 11.93 8.75 4.84
C SER A 38 10.77 8.01 4.20
N ILE A 39 10.50 6.82 4.73
CA ILE A 39 9.33 6.01 4.40
C ILE A 39 8.56 5.78 5.69
N VAL A 40 7.26 6.05 5.68
CA VAL A 40 6.42 5.88 6.87
C VAL A 40 5.43 4.75 6.63
N VAL A 41 5.50 3.72 7.46
CA VAL A 41 4.55 2.60 7.44
C VAL A 41 3.46 2.85 8.47
N LEU A 42 2.22 2.93 8.02
CA LEU A 42 1.04 2.89 8.87
C LEU A 42 0.86 1.45 9.37
N SER A 43 1.42 1.19 10.55
CA SER A 43 1.55 -0.16 11.10
C SER A 43 0.24 -0.62 11.74
N ALA A 44 -0.45 0.28 12.43
CA ALA A 44 -1.79 0.03 12.95
C ALA A 44 -2.63 1.30 13.04
N VAL A 45 -3.95 1.14 12.98
CA VAL A 45 -4.94 2.20 13.15
C VAL A 45 -6.00 1.76 14.13
N MET A 46 -6.46 2.68 14.96
CA MET A 46 -7.65 2.51 15.77
C MET A 46 -8.55 3.72 15.59
N VAL A 47 -9.83 3.48 15.30
CA VAL A 47 -10.87 4.50 15.17
C VAL A 47 -11.86 4.35 16.32
N SER A 48 -12.12 5.45 17.01
CA SER A 48 -13.18 5.56 18.00
C SER A 48 -14.20 6.60 17.56
N LEU A 49 -15.47 6.28 17.69
CA LEU A 49 -16.60 7.16 17.34
C LEU A 49 -17.48 7.37 18.57
N GLU A 50 -17.89 8.61 18.79
CA GLU A 50 -18.83 9.01 19.82
C GLU A 50 -19.94 9.86 19.18
N ALA A 51 -21.17 9.34 19.24
CA ALA A 51 -22.34 10.04 18.73
C ALA A 51 -22.85 11.08 19.75
N PRO A 52 -23.61 12.10 19.33
CA PRO A 52 -24.23 13.06 20.25
C PRO A 52 -25.17 12.41 21.27
N SER A 53 -25.74 11.25 20.96
CA SER A 53 -26.56 10.45 21.88
C SER A 53 -25.77 9.77 23.00
N GLY A 54 -24.43 9.87 23.00
CA GLY A 54 -23.54 9.16 23.92
C GLY A 54 -23.17 7.74 23.47
N SER A 55 -23.72 7.25 22.35
CA SER A 55 -23.35 5.95 21.79
C SER A 55 -21.88 5.95 21.37
N ARG A 56 -21.13 4.92 21.77
CA ARG A 56 -19.70 4.77 21.48
C ARG A 56 -19.41 3.52 20.65
N TRP A 57 -18.45 3.63 19.76
CA TRP A 57 -17.94 2.53 18.95
C TRP A 57 -16.42 2.62 18.82
N ASN A 58 -15.73 1.49 18.73
CA ASN A 58 -14.28 1.41 18.57
C ASN A 58 -13.94 0.21 17.66
N SER A 59 -12.99 0.40 16.74
CA SER A 59 -12.56 -0.63 15.79
C SER A 59 -11.62 -1.69 16.40
N GLY A 60 -10.97 -1.39 17.53
CA GLY A 60 -9.72 -2.02 17.93
C GLY A 60 -8.56 -1.57 17.05
N TRP A 61 -7.37 -2.10 17.31
CA TRP A 61 -6.21 -1.90 16.44
C TRP A 61 -6.29 -2.83 15.23
N GLU A 62 -6.33 -2.26 14.04
CA GLU A 62 -6.24 -2.97 12.76
C GLU A 62 -4.93 -2.59 12.07
N SER A 63 -4.28 -3.55 11.39
CA SER A 63 -2.98 -3.32 10.73
C SER A 63 -3.16 -3.17 9.22
N PRO A 64 -3.22 -1.94 8.67
CA PRO A 64 -3.46 -1.75 7.24
C PRO A 64 -2.23 -2.01 6.37
N GLY A 65 -1.02 -2.08 6.97
CA GLY A 65 0.22 -2.39 6.26
C GLY A 65 0.62 -1.37 5.17
N THR A 66 0.02 -0.17 5.17
CA THR A 66 0.20 0.83 4.12
C THR A 66 1.53 1.58 4.28
N SER A 67 2.28 1.71 3.19
CA SER A 67 3.52 2.50 3.15
C SER A 67 3.27 3.86 2.50
N LEU A 68 3.83 4.91 3.10
CA LEU A 68 3.73 6.29 2.69
C LEU A 68 5.11 6.79 2.27
N PHE A 69 5.22 7.19 1.00
CA PHE A 69 6.42 7.72 0.38
C PHE A 69 6.37 9.26 0.27
N PRO A 70 7.51 9.95 0.10
CA PRO A 70 7.57 11.42 0.12
C PRO A 70 6.73 12.12 -0.96
N ASP A 71 6.51 11.46 -2.10
CA ASP A 71 5.69 11.91 -3.22
C ASP A 71 4.19 11.69 -3.00
N GLN A 72 3.79 10.90 -2.00
CA GLN A 72 2.39 10.67 -1.66
C GLN A 72 1.87 11.77 -0.74
N LYS A 73 0.80 12.44 -1.21
CA LYS A 73 0.18 13.57 -0.51
C LYS A 73 -1.07 13.20 0.27
N SER A 74 -1.55 11.98 0.10
CA SER A 74 -2.73 11.48 0.78
C SER A 74 -2.67 9.98 1.00
N THR A 75 -3.47 9.53 1.95
CA THR A 75 -3.72 8.13 2.27
C THR A 75 -5.19 7.96 2.69
N GLN A 76 -5.67 6.74 2.77
CA GLN A 76 -7.02 6.43 3.23
C GLN A 76 -6.97 5.52 4.44
N VAL A 77 -7.75 5.88 5.47
CA VAL A 77 -8.00 5.03 6.63
C VAL A 77 -9.37 4.37 6.43
N GLY A 78 -9.35 3.08 6.13
CA GLY A 78 -10.56 2.26 6.03
C GLY A 78 -10.90 1.59 7.36
N PHE A 79 -12.18 1.52 7.70
CA PHE A 79 -12.69 0.70 8.81
C PHE A 79 -14.11 0.23 8.54
N THR A 80 -14.55 -0.80 9.25
CA THR A 80 -15.86 -1.42 9.04
C THR A 80 -16.75 -1.29 10.28
N VAL A 81 -17.95 -0.74 10.12
CA VAL A 81 -18.96 -0.62 11.19
C VAL A 81 -20.14 -1.57 10.94
N LYS A 82 -20.83 -1.96 12.01
CA LYS A 82 -22.10 -2.68 11.88
C LYS A 82 -23.15 -1.74 11.28
N LYS A 83 -23.98 -2.23 10.37
CA LYS A 83 -25.05 -1.43 9.76
C LYS A 83 -25.98 -0.81 10.81
N SER A 84 -26.35 -1.55 11.85
CA SER A 84 -27.21 -1.04 12.93
C SER A 84 -26.63 0.19 13.64
N PHE A 85 -25.31 0.23 13.87
CA PHE A 85 -24.65 1.41 14.43
C PHE A 85 -24.59 2.55 13.40
N PHE A 86 -24.21 2.23 12.16
CA PHE A 86 -24.15 3.20 11.07
C PHE A 86 -25.50 3.90 10.86
N ASP A 87 -26.59 3.16 10.75
CA ASP A 87 -27.92 3.73 10.52
C ASP A 87 -28.38 4.68 11.63
N GLN A 88 -27.94 4.45 12.86
CA GLN A 88 -28.22 5.34 14.00
C GLN A 88 -27.44 6.66 13.92
N VAL A 89 -26.22 6.65 13.38
CA VAL A 89 -25.30 7.79 13.49
C VAL A 89 -24.95 8.44 12.14
N LYS A 90 -25.33 7.84 11.01
CA LYS A 90 -24.88 8.21 9.65
C LYS A 90 -25.10 9.69 9.30
N SER A 91 -26.19 10.27 9.78
CA SER A 91 -26.60 11.66 9.51
C SER A 91 -26.22 12.64 10.62
N TYR A 92 -25.67 12.14 11.73
CA TYR A 92 -25.30 12.97 12.87
C TYR A 92 -23.81 13.30 12.82
N PRO A 93 -23.43 14.49 13.32
CA PRO A 93 -22.03 14.82 13.51
C PRO A 93 -21.47 14.00 14.67
N VAL A 94 -20.57 13.07 14.37
CA VAL A 94 -19.91 12.25 15.38
C VAL A 94 -18.53 12.81 15.69
N ARG A 95 -18.12 12.67 16.96
CA ARG A 95 -16.74 12.86 17.35
C ARG A 95 -15.96 11.62 16.97
N ALA A 96 -14.98 11.76 16.09
CA ALA A 96 -14.09 10.70 15.66
C ALA A 96 -12.68 10.94 16.21
N ARG A 97 -12.10 9.91 16.84
CA ARG A 97 -10.70 9.88 17.26
C ARG A 97 -9.98 8.79 16.49
N ILE A 98 -8.95 9.16 15.75
CA ILE A 98 -8.12 8.24 14.97
C ILE A 98 -6.73 8.20 15.59
N SER A 99 -6.35 7.04 16.11
CA SER A 99 -4.99 6.77 16.59
C SER A 99 -4.22 6.01 15.52
N LEU A 100 -3.07 6.55 15.12
CA LEU A 100 -2.18 5.99 14.11
C LEU A 100 -0.89 5.50 14.79
N ALA A 101 -0.56 4.23 14.64
CA ALA A 101 0.74 3.67 14.98
C ALA A 101 1.61 3.63 13.72
N LEU A 102 2.71 4.37 13.75
CA LEU A 102 3.59 4.61 12.61
C LEU A 102 4.95 3.97 12.88
N THR A 103 5.53 3.38 11.84
CA THR A 103 6.93 2.94 11.84
C THR A 103 7.67 3.75 10.80
N VAL A 104 8.72 4.44 11.20
CA VAL A 104 9.52 5.30 10.34
C VAL A 104 10.78 4.55 9.93
N TYR A 105 11.02 4.53 8.62
CA TYR A 105 12.22 4.00 8.01
C TYR A 105 12.98 5.10 7.29
N ARG A 106 14.30 4.98 7.24
CA ARG A 106 15.16 5.82 6.40
C ARG A 106 15.53 5.03 5.15
N ASP A 107 15.24 5.60 3.99
CA ASP A 107 15.61 5.09 2.69
C ASP A 107 17.11 5.33 2.43
N GLN A 108 17.91 4.26 2.51
CA GLN A 108 19.36 4.33 2.39
C GLN A 108 19.87 3.48 1.23
N ASN A 109 21.14 3.69 0.84
CA ASN A 109 21.82 2.91 -0.20
C ASN A 109 21.09 2.92 -1.56
N ARG A 110 20.53 4.08 -1.93
CA ARG A 110 19.87 4.30 -3.21
C ARG A 110 20.88 4.13 -4.35
N ARG A 111 20.60 3.20 -5.25
CA ARG A 111 21.45 2.87 -6.40
C ARG A 111 20.62 2.73 -7.67
N GLU A 112 21.11 3.31 -8.75
CA GLU A 112 20.54 3.09 -10.07
C GLU A 112 20.88 1.68 -10.55
N PHE A 113 19.92 1.05 -11.22
CA PHE A 113 20.08 -0.28 -11.75
C PHE A 113 19.30 -0.41 -13.05
N VAL A 114 19.99 -0.79 -14.12
CA VAL A 114 19.33 -1.12 -15.40
C VAL A 114 19.18 -2.62 -15.45
N THR A 115 17.94 -3.09 -15.57
CA THR A 115 17.63 -4.53 -15.57
C THR A 115 18.39 -5.26 -16.69
N PRO A 116 19.29 -6.19 -16.39
CA PRO A 116 20.04 -6.91 -17.42
C PRO A 116 19.15 -7.88 -18.21
N PHE A 117 19.63 -8.29 -19.38
CA PHE A 117 19.07 -9.43 -20.11
C PHE A 117 19.59 -10.75 -19.53
N GLY A 118 18.72 -11.76 -19.44
CA GLY A 118 19.09 -13.10 -18.99
C GLY A 118 19.30 -13.20 -17.47
N GLU A 119 20.16 -14.12 -17.05
CA GLU A 119 20.56 -14.26 -15.65
C GLU A 119 21.66 -13.25 -15.28
N PHE A 120 21.53 -12.63 -14.12
CA PHE A 120 22.46 -11.64 -13.59
C PHE A 120 22.59 -11.75 -12.07
N LEU A 121 23.70 -11.26 -11.53
CA LEU A 121 23.90 -11.16 -10.09
C LEU A 121 23.36 -9.82 -9.58
N MET A 122 22.42 -9.86 -8.65
CA MET A 122 21.94 -8.67 -7.95
C MET A 122 22.65 -8.54 -6.59
N PRO A 123 23.31 -7.40 -6.32
CA PRO A 123 23.96 -7.15 -5.04
C PRO A 123 22.99 -7.30 -3.86
N ASP A 124 23.46 -7.97 -2.80
CA ASP A 124 22.72 -8.25 -1.55
C ASP A 124 21.49 -9.16 -1.70
N VAL A 125 21.30 -9.77 -2.88
CA VAL A 125 20.18 -10.68 -3.15
C VAL A 125 20.68 -12.04 -3.64
N GLY A 126 21.35 -12.10 -4.80
CA GLY A 126 21.77 -13.37 -5.41
C GLY A 126 21.54 -13.39 -6.92
N PHE A 127 21.32 -14.59 -7.47
CA PHE A 127 21.13 -14.78 -8.91
C PHE A 127 19.70 -14.47 -9.29
N CYS A 128 19.51 -13.54 -10.21
CA CYS A 128 18.21 -13.09 -10.68
C CYS A 128 18.09 -13.24 -12.19
N SER A 129 16.86 -13.35 -12.68
CA SER A 129 16.54 -13.23 -14.10
C SER A 129 15.35 -12.29 -14.29
N ALA A 130 15.36 -11.57 -15.41
CA ALA A 130 14.22 -10.76 -15.84
C ALA A 130 13.78 -11.29 -17.21
N GLU A 131 12.58 -11.84 -17.27
CA GLU A 131 12.01 -12.39 -18.49
C GLU A 131 10.80 -11.57 -18.92
N THR A 132 10.57 -11.47 -20.23
CA THR A 132 9.39 -10.78 -20.80
C THR A 132 8.13 -11.64 -20.75
N SER A 133 8.01 -12.51 -19.74
CA SER A 133 6.95 -13.52 -19.62
C SER A 133 5.60 -12.91 -19.24
N TYR A 134 4.61 -13.75 -18.88
CA TYR A 134 3.29 -13.27 -18.47
C TYR A 134 3.36 -12.32 -17.27
N LEU A 135 4.24 -12.61 -16.30
CA LEU A 135 4.53 -11.77 -15.16
C LEU A 135 5.86 -11.05 -15.40
N ARG A 136 5.77 -9.75 -15.73
CA ARG A 136 6.94 -8.89 -15.98
C ARG A 136 7.58 -8.48 -14.66
N GLY A 137 8.57 -9.25 -14.21
CA GLY A 137 9.26 -9.05 -12.94
C GLY A 137 10.69 -9.54 -12.96
N ILE A 138 11.35 -9.41 -11.81
CA ILE A 138 12.66 -10.00 -11.55
C ILE A 138 12.47 -11.19 -10.62
N HIS A 139 12.96 -12.35 -11.04
CA HIS A 139 12.92 -13.59 -10.27
C HIS A 139 14.31 -13.87 -9.72
N CYS A 140 14.46 -13.89 -8.40
CA CYS A 140 15.73 -14.05 -7.72
C CYS A 140 15.81 -15.35 -6.91
N ARG A 141 17.03 -15.86 -6.81
CA ARG A 141 17.45 -16.98 -5.97
C ARG A 141 18.54 -16.46 -5.03
N ALA A 142 18.22 -16.43 -3.75
CA ALA A 142 19.11 -15.98 -2.68
C ALA A 142 19.63 -17.18 -1.88
N PRO A 143 20.92 -17.21 -1.51
CA PRO A 143 21.44 -18.25 -0.65
C PRO A 143 20.93 -18.05 0.79
N LEU A 144 20.33 -19.09 1.35
CA LEU A 144 19.87 -19.22 2.74
C LEU A 144 18.73 -18.29 3.19
N ARG A 145 18.69 -17.04 2.72
CA ARG A 145 17.70 -16.04 3.13
C ARG A 145 17.53 -14.92 2.11
N THR A 146 16.34 -14.36 2.06
CA THR A 146 16.07 -13.13 1.30
C THR A 146 16.62 -11.90 2.03
N PRO A 147 16.88 -10.78 1.34
CA PRO A 147 17.27 -9.53 1.98
C PRO A 147 16.25 -9.09 3.04
N SER A 148 16.74 -8.57 4.17
CA SER A 148 15.88 -8.06 5.25
C SER A 148 15.03 -6.88 4.83
N SER A 149 15.56 -6.03 3.93
CA SER A 149 14.86 -4.88 3.38
C SER A 149 15.40 -4.56 1.99
N LEU A 150 14.53 -4.66 0.99
CA LEU A 150 14.82 -4.29 -0.40
C LEU A 150 13.62 -3.53 -0.97
N LEU A 151 13.81 -2.26 -1.27
CA LEU A 151 12.85 -1.45 -1.99
C LEU A 151 13.29 -1.32 -3.44
N ILE A 152 12.39 -1.63 -4.36
CA ILE A 152 12.54 -1.31 -5.77
C ILE A 152 11.57 -0.19 -6.14
N THR A 153 12.08 0.81 -6.84
CA THR A 153 11.30 1.92 -7.40
C THR A 153 11.51 1.97 -8.90
N ALA A 154 10.43 2.04 -9.66
CA ALA A 154 10.44 2.14 -11.11
C ALA A 154 9.62 3.36 -11.54
N ASP A 155 10.13 4.12 -12.50
CA ASP A 155 9.29 5.04 -13.29
C ASP A 155 8.68 4.21 -14.43
N LEU A 156 7.37 3.95 -14.34
CA LEU A 156 6.68 3.12 -15.31
C LEU A 156 6.69 3.76 -16.71
N SER A 157 6.85 5.09 -16.83
CA SER A 157 6.98 5.74 -18.14
C SER A 157 8.29 5.39 -18.86
N ALA A 158 9.29 4.93 -18.12
CA ALA A 158 10.59 4.49 -18.61
C ALA A 158 10.69 2.95 -18.77
N THR A 159 9.59 2.21 -18.60
CA THR A 159 9.60 0.76 -18.78
C THR A 159 9.96 0.37 -20.22
N THR A 160 10.79 -0.65 -20.36
CA THR A 160 11.16 -1.23 -21.65
C THR A 160 10.28 -2.41 -22.05
N CYS A 161 9.25 -2.71 -21.24
CA CYS A 161 8.34 -3.80 -21.51
C CYS A 161 7.51 -3.54 -22.79
N PRO A 162 7.37 -4.54 -23.68
CA PRO A 162 6.50 -4.41 -24.85
C PRO A 162 5.05 -4.31 -24.40
N ALA A 163 4.30 -3.29 -24.86
CA ALA A 163 2.89 -3.15 -24.53
C ALA A 163 2.07 -4.31 -25.14
N ARG A 164 1.15 -4.90 -24.37
CA ARG A 164 0.17 -5.87 -24.89
C ARG A 164 -1.02 -5.16 -25.53
N GLU A 165 -1.82 -5.92 -26.28
CA GLU A 165 -3.08 -5.42 -26.82
C GLU A 165 -4.00 -4.95 -25.69
N GLY A 166 -4.52 -3.73 -25.82
CA GLY A 166 -5.33 -3.08 -24.77
C GLY A 166 -4.53 -2.41 -23.65
N GLU A 167 -3.20 -2.51 -23.62
CA GLU A 167 -2.36 -1.77 -22.67
C GLU A 167 -1.93 -0.42 -23.24
N SER A 168 -2.11 0.64 -22.45
CA SER A 168 -1.53 1.96 -22.69
C SER A 168 -0.18 2.10 -21.99
N ARG A 169 0.69 2.96 -22.50
CA ARG A 169 1.91 3.34 -21.76
C ARG A 169 1.54 4.13 -20.52
N ALA A 170 2.32 3.93 -19.45
CA ALA A 170 2.20 4.69 -18.23
C ALA A 170 2.39 6.19 -18.47
N GLY A 171 1.69 6.99 -17.67
CA GLY A 171 1.82 8.45 -17.72
C GLY A 171 3.21 8.89 -17.26
N THR A 172 3.64 10.09 -17.68
CA THR A 172 4.93 10.67 -17.26
C THR A 172 5.06 10.67 -15.74
N ARG A 173 6.17 10.14 -15.22
CA ARG A 173 6.48 10.02 -13.77
C ARG A 173 5.45 9.20 -12.98
N GLU A 174 4.85 8.20 -13.59
CA GLU A 174 4.04 7.21 -12.88
C GLU A 174 4.96 6.26 -12.12
N ILE A 175 5.21 6.55 -10.83
CA ILE A 175 6.13 5.78 -10.01
C ILE A 175 5.44 4.55 -9.42
N ALA A 176 6.03 3.38 -9.62
CA ALA A 176 5.65 2.14 -8.97
C ALA A 176 6.75 1.66 -8.02
N ARG A 177 6.33 1.03 -6.92
CA ARG A 177 7.24 0.58 -5.86
C ARG A 177 6.85 -0.81 -5.37
N ASN A 178 7.84 -1.62 -5.07
CA ASN A 178 7.66 -2.86 -4.32
C ASN A 178 8.72 -2.92 -3.23
N TRP A 179 8.25 -3.13 -2.01
CA TRP A 179 9.11 -3.21 -0.85
C TRP A 179 9.03 -4.59 -0.23
N HIS A 180 10.08 -5.38 -0.47
CA HIS A 180 10.30 -6.62 0.24
C HIS A 180 10.85 -6.34 1.63
N ARG A 181 10.16 -6.86 2.65
CA ARG A 181 10.58 -6.82 4.05
C ARG A 181 10.71 -8.26 4.51
N GLY A 182 11.94 -8.73 4.68
CA GLY A 182 12.21 -10.04 5.24
C GLY A 182 11.68 -10.11 6.68
N SER A 183 10.90 -11.15 6.98
CA SER A 183 10.39 -11.41 8.34
C SER A 183 11.47 -11.94 9.29
N ASP A 184 12.54 -12.51 8.73
CA ASP A 184 13.47 -13.35 9.48
C ASP A 184 14.70 -12.55 9.91
N SER A 185 14.67 -12.11 11.17
CA SER A 185 15.82 -11.48 11.86
C SER A 185 16.74 -12.49 12.56
N GLY A 186 16.38 -13.78 12.52
CA GLY A 186 17.14 -14.87 13.14
C GLY A 186 18.40 -15.29 12.36
N PRO A 187 19.26 -16.15 12.94
CA PRO A 187 20.28 -16.85 12.17
C PRO A 187 19.62 -17.66 11.05
N ALA A 188 20.30 -17.80 9.90
CA ALA A 188 19.81 -18.61 8.80
C ALA A 188 19.61 -20.04 9.30
N GLU A 189 18.37 -20.52 9.22
CA GLU A 189 18.10 -21.92 9.47
C GLU A 189 18.55 -22.72 8.26
N PHE A 190 19.33 -23.77 8.49
CA PHE A 190 19.69 -24.72 7.45
C PHE A 190 18.46 -25.62 7.18
N GLY A 191 17.48 -25.05 6.48
CA GLY A 191 16.33 -25.79 5.97
C GLY A 191 16.75 -26.82 4.91
N ILE A 192 15.78 -27.63 4.48
CA ILE A 192 15.97 -28.66 3.45
C ILE A 192 16.39 -28.05 2.10
N SER A 193 16.01 -26.79 1.83
CA SER A 193 16.45 -26.01 0.67
C SER A 193 17.38 -24.89 1.12
N PRO A 194 18.66 -24.85 0.70
CA PRO A 194 19.56 -23.74 0.98
C PRO A 194 19.33 -22.53 0.05
N VAL A 195 18.28 -22.57 -0.79
CA VAL A 195 17.95 -21.54 -1.77
C VAL A 195 16.55 -21.02 -1.49
N GLU A 196 16.47 -19.72 -1.26
CA GLU A 196 15.24 -18.96 -1.12
C GLU A 196 14.89 -18.25 -2.42
N LYS A 197 13.60 -18.18 -2.73
CA LYS A 197 13.11 -17.48 -3.93
C LYS A 197 12.56 -16.11 -3.53
N LEU A 198 12.86 -15.10 -4.35
CA LEU A 198 12.34 -13.74 -4.19
C LEU A 198 11.84 -13.25 -5.55
N ASP A 199 10.55 -12.99 -5.64
CA ASP A 199 9.94 -12.43 -6.85
C ASP A 199 9.66 -10.94 -6.64
N LEU A 200 10.21 -10.11 -7.51
CA LEU A 200 10.09 -8.66 -7.48
C LEU A 200 9.25 -8.19 -8.65
N TYR A 201 8.10 -7.60 -8.33
CA TYR A 201 7.11 -7.15 -9.31
C TYR A 201 6.65 -5.75 -8.96
N VAL A 202 6.45 -4.89 -9.96
CA VAL A 202 5.86 -3.56 -9.78
C VAL A 202 4.57 -3.48 -10.55
N TRP A 203 3.56 -2.85 -9.97
CA TRP A 203 2.29 -2.58 -10.63
C TRP A 203 1.87 -1.14 -10.40
N ALA A 204 1.16 -0.57 -11.38
CA ALA A 204 0.47 0.70 -11.21
C ALA A 204 -0.72 0.54 -10.26
N GLN A 205 -1.03 1.51 -9.43
CA GLN A 205 -2.25 1.47 -8.62
C GLN A 205 -3.54 1.55 -9.47
N HIS A 206 -3.44 2.05 -10.71
CA HIS A 206 -4.54 2.13 -11.68
C HIS A 206 -4.41 1.08 -12.81
N ALA A 207 -3.77 -0.05 -12.50
CA ALA A 207 -3.19 -1.04 -13.42
C ALA A 207 -4.12 -1.79 -14.39
N GLN A 208 -5.43 -1.54 -14.44
CA GLN A 208 -6.29 -2.39 -15.28
C GLN A 208 -5.94 -2.32 -16.78
N GLN A 209 -5.23 -1.27 -17.24
CA GLN A 209 -4.79 -1.14 -18.64
C GLN A 209 -3.40 -0.48 -18.82
N THR A 210 -2.57 -0.39 -17.78
CA THR A 210 -1.25 0.25 -17.90
C THR A 210 -0.17 -0.81 -18.10
N ASN A 211 0.62 -0.66 -19.17
CA ASN A 211 1.85 -1.43 -19.38
C ASN A 211 2.79 -1.19 -18.19
N SER A 212 2.76 -2.12 -17.25
CA SER A 212 3.52 -2.08 -16.01
C SER A 212 4.32 -3.37 -15.89
N GLY A 213 5.44 -3.27 -15.17
CA GLY A 213 6.34 -4.38 -14.94
C GLY A 213 7.79 -4.04 -15.23
N ILE A 214 8.63 -5.04 -15.02
CA ILE A 214 10.08 -4.96 -15.14
C ILE A 214 10.51 -5.88 -16.27
N CYS A 215 11.17 -5.31 -17.28
CA CYS A 215 11.76 -6.05 -18.39
C CYS A 215 13.24 -5.68 -18.54
N PRO A 216 14.04 -6.51 -19.22
CA PRO A 216 15.41 -6.14 -19.55
C PRO A 216 15.50 -4.76 -20.22
N GLY A 217 16.43 -3.92 -19.74
CA GLY A 217 16.60 -2.52 -20.08
C GLY A 217 15.80 -1.53 -19.23
N THR A 218 14.86 -1.98 -18.39
CA THR A 218 14.06 -1.08 -17.54
C THR A 218 14.95 -0.47 -16.44
N PRO A 219 15.03 0.86 -16.33
CA PRO A 219 15.76 1.53 -15.26
C PRO A 219 14.96 1.44 -13.95
N LEU A 220 15.67 1.08 -12.89
CA LEU A 220 15.16 0.91 -11.54
C LEU A 220 16.06 1.68 -10.57
N ILE A 221 15.49 2.03 -9.42
CA ILE A 221 16.23 2.46 -8.24
C ILE A 221 16.05 1.38 -7.18
N PHE A 222 17.15 0.84 -6.68
CA PHE A 222 17.16 -0.03 -5.52
C PHE A 222 17.60 0.72 -4.29
N SER A 223 17.05 0.34 -3.15
CA SER A 223 17.48 0.86 -1.87
C SER A 223 17.18 -0.13 -0.74
N ASN A 224 17.76 0.13 0.43
CA ASN A 224 17.64 -0.70 1.61
C ASN A 224 17.07 0.15 2.76
N PRO A 225 15.74 0.26 2.87
CA PRO A 225 15.13 1.01 3.97
C PRO A 225 15.47 0.42 5.35
N GLU A 226 15.95 1.25 6.26
CA GLU A 226 16.33 0.86 7.62
C GLU A 226 15.35 1.44 8.65
N PHE A 227 15.00 0.64 9.66
CA PHE A 227 14.15 1.11 10.75
C PHE A 227 14.82 2.25 11.53
N VAL A 228 14.05 3.29 11.83
CA VAL A 228 14.49 4.43 12.64
C VAL A 228 13.79 4.45 13.99
N ARG A 229 12.45 4.45 13.99
CA ARG A 229 11.64 4.55 15.21
C ARG A 229 10.18 4.16 14.99
N HIS A 230 9.50 3.86 16.08
CA HIS A 230 8.04 3.92 16.14
C HIS A 230 7.57 5.30 16.58
N SER A 231 6.37 5.69 16.14
CA SER A 231 5.70 6.92 16.54
C SER A 231 4.21 6.69 16.64
N ARG A 232 3.53 7.48 17.47
CA ARG A 232 2.05 7.50 17.55
C ARG A 232 1.56 8.91 17.27
N THR A 233 0.48 9.00 16.50
CA THR A 233 -0.22 10.26 16.22
C THR A 233 -1.69 10.07 16.50
N GLU A 234 -2.32 11.08 17.10
CA GLU A 234 -3.76 11.09 17.35
C GLU A 234 -4.39 12.27 16.62
N LEU A 235 -5.53 12.01 15.98
CA LEU A 235 -6.34 12.97 15.25
C LEU A 235 -7.73 12.98 15.87
N GLU A 236 -8.29 14.15 16.12
CA GLU A 236 -9.64 14.32 16.65
C GLU A 236 -10.46 15.22 15.72
N PHE A 237 -11.64 14.74 15.34
CA PHE A 237 -12.60 15.45 14.51
C PHE A 237 -13.93 15.49 15.26
N ASN A 238 -14.53 16.66 15.41
CA ASN A 238 -15.75 16.82 16.22
C ASN A 238 -17.06 16.81 15.40
N ASP A 239 -16.96 16.93 14.08
CA ASP A 239 -18.12 17.13 13.19
C ASP A 239 -18.02 16.19 11.97
N LEU A 240 -17.66 14.93 12.20
CA LEU A 240 -17.54 13.95 11.11
C LEU A 240 -18.92 13.34 10.83
N ARG A 241 -19.40 13.40 9.59
CA ARG A 241 -20.62 12.69 9.17
C ARG A 241 -20.25 11.43 8.42
N LEU A 242 -20.54 10.26 8.99
CA LEU A 242 -20.11 8.98 8.40
C LEU A 242 -20.72 8.70 7.02
N ALA A 243 -21.92 9.24 6.74
CA ALA A 243 -22.55 9.07 5.43
C ALA A 243 -21.70 9.63 4.28
N ASP A 244 -20.90 10.66 4.54
CA ASP A 244 -20.09 11.32 3.52
C ASP A 244 -18.87 10.46 3.13
N TYR A 245 -18.42 9.58 4.02
CA TYR A 245 -17.21 8.76 3.85
C TYR A 245 -17.51 7.30 3.56
N ARG A 246 -18.78 6.96 3.26
CA ARG A 246 -19.16 5.59 2.94
C ARG A 246 -18.65 5.23 1.56
N LEU A 247 -17.89 4.13 1.48
CA LEU A 247 -17.54 3.56 0.18
C LEU A 247 -18.77 2.89 -0.46
N PRO A 248 -19.04 3.14 -1.75
CA PRO A 248 -19.96 2.31 -2.51
C PRO A 248 -19.36 0.89 -2.61
N GLN A 249 -20.08 -0.10 -2.06
CA GLN A 249 -19.70 -1.50 -2.23
C GLN A 249 -20.09 -1.93 -3.64
N VAL A 250 -19.11 -2.03 -4.53
CA VAL A 250 -19.33 -2.66 -5.84
C VAL A 250 -19.59 -4.14 -5.58
N LYS A 251 -20.79 -4.63 -5.88
CA LYS A 251 -21.04 -6.08 -5.98
C LYS A 251 -20.13 -6.58 -7.11
N PHE A 252 -19.02 -7.21 -6.77
CA PHE A 252 -18.31 -8.06 -7.73
C PHE A 252 -19.29 -9.18 -8.09
N GLY A 253 -19.98 -8.99 -9.23
CA GLY A 253 -20.55 -10.10 -9.97
C GLY A 253 -19.44 -11.13 -10.14
N THR A 254 -19.77 -12.39 -9.89
CA THR A 254 -18.91 -13.56 -10.01
C THR A 254 -18.24 -13.66 -11.38
N THR A 255 -17.15 -12.91 -11.58
CA THR A 255 -16.07 -13.14 -12.53
C THR A 255 -14.94 -12.13 -12.24
N GLY A 256 -13.86 -12.60 -11.61
CA GLY A 256 -12.52 -12.02 -11.78
C GLY A 256 -11.96 -11.14 -10.65
N TYR A 257 -11.39 -11.82 -9.65
CA TYR A 257 -10.26 -11.44 -8.77
C TYR A 257 -10.04 -9.95 -8.40
N GLY A 258 -10.57 -9.54 -7.24
CA GLY A 258 -10.03 -8.46 -6.43
C GLY A 258 -9.41 -9.03 -5.15
N PHE A 259 -8.11 -8.85 -4.94
CA PHE A 259 -7.44 -9.32 -3.73
C PHE A 259 -7.67 -8.33 -2.59
N ALA A 260 -8.30 -8.81 -1.52
CA ALA A 260 -8.11 -8.27 -0.19
C ALA A 260 -6.75 -8.77 0.32
N VAL A 261 -5.80 -7.86 0.51
CA VAL A 261 -4.56 -8.17 1.22
C VAL A 261 -4.91 -8.28 2.70
N ARG A 262 -4.70 -9.48 3.27
CA ARG A 262 -4.68 -9.74 4.70
C ARG A 262 -3.29 -9.46 5.25
#